data_AF-A0A7Y6ZNX8-F1
#
_entry.id   AF-A0A7Y6ZNX8-F1
#
_cell.length_a   1.000
_cell.length_b   1.000
_cell.length_c   1.000
_cell.angle_alpha   90.00
_cell.angle_beta   90.00
_cell.angle_gamma   90.00
#
_symmetry.space_group_name_H-M   'P 1'
#
loop_
_entity.id
_entity.type
_entity.pdbx_description
1 polymer ?
#
loop_
_entity_poly.entity_id
_entity_poly.type
_entity_poly.pdbx_seq_one_letter_code
_entity_poly.pdbx_strand_id
1 'polypeptide(L)'
;MKKGLIFILLIPTLCFAQSEIILSGGNQSNIEQAITDFNNSNNGYGTITIKGNILIQQNLNIPSKVTLNILTGNKFIVSNGKSLEIKGQVLSTTSQIFETTTENHNIRIFNQSVYPEWFGLISYQDSSITDDKPTIQKAINSLVTGGEIIFNGNQYLIGAVINITTASITLKGKRTYFAGLDNTNNFIAINNNVPSMFLVGEYGVRFNDLNFEGYIPNFSSDNANNNINNHTKGENTINKAISFIRTNNSKDLDGEVTGCSFKNFKHCIYGRGANLNIIENTFTASYNGVYIQGAQHIDQNKHLARTRGHRILKNRFHSLGGSSKHITLVGSNCIKIEAEPYTNFGVVSETYTVRGFYNEISDNYSDDCKTFFEGIIDRTKIDGNLILYSGGTAIKATGGLYGTIINNIIDGSHTFNPHKLYPFKDCNDNSDNECDTFNFPSGHGIHIQYAHNSTIHNNQILNKRFHGIYLERSKNSSIQSNTIRNFNRHSYIKISGKNPENNDPILYSGIHIENIENTSYNIQNIVANNTISITHTGIQARYGIYAGDGDNDNFIKNNFILPVRLIDKIKIEN
;
A
#
# COMPACT_ATOMS: atom_id res chain seq x y z
N MET A 1 -3.51 15.82 -45.28
CA MET A 1 -4.66 15.44 -44.43
C MET A 1 -5.80 14.97 -45.33
N LYS A 2 -6.07 13.65 -45.39
CA LYS A 2 -7.21 13.09 -46.14
C LYS A 2 -8.42 13.06 -45.19
N LYS A 3 -9.49 13.80 -45.55
CA LYS A 3 -10.78 13.74 -44.86
C LYS A 3 -11.42 12.38 -45.14
N GLY A 4 -11.35 11.47 -44.17
CA GLY A 4 -12.08 10.20 -44.22
C GLY A 4 -13.56 10.45 -43.95
N LEU A 5 -14.40 10.17 -44.94
CA LEU A 5 -15.85 10.21 -44.84
C LEU A 5 -16.29 9.05 -43.93
N ILE A 6 -16.65 9.33 -42.68
CA ILE A 6 -17.21 8.33 -41.77
C ILE A 6 -18.66 8.08 -42.20
N PHE A 7 -18.91 6.93 -42.83
CA PHE A 7 -20.25 6.41 -43.06
C PHE A 7 -20.82 5.93 -41.72
N ILE A 8 -21.65 6.74 -41.08
CA ILE A 8 -22.44 6.31 -39.93
C ILE A 8 -23.57 5.45 -40.49
N LEU A 9 -23.38 4.14 -40.47
CA LEU A 9 -24.43 3.18 -40.78
C LEU A 9 -25.44 3.19 -39.62
N LEU A 10 -26.52 3.96 -39.78
CA LEU A 10 -27.68 3.92 -38.88
C LEU A 10 -28.38 2.57 -39.07
N ILE A 11 -27.98 1.57 -38.28
CA ILE A 11 -28.74 0.33 -38.16
C ILE A 11 -29.98 0.68 -37.33
N PRO A 12 -31.21 0.61 -37.88
CA PRO A 12 -32.41 0.83 -37.09
C PRO A 12 -32.46 -0.25 -36.00
N THR A 13 -32.27 0.15 -34.74
CA THR A 13 -32.55 -0.69 -33.59
C THR A 13 -34.05 -0.94 -33.57
N LEU A 14 -34.47 -2.08 -34.10
CA LEU A 14 -35.84 -2.59 -33.93
C LEU A 14 -36.07 -2.76 -32.42
N CYS A 15 -36.79 -1.80 -31.84
CA CYS A 15 -37.19 -1.83 -30.44
C CYS A 15 -38.32 -2.86 -30.31
N PHE A 16 -37.97 -4.15 -30.22
CA PHE A 16 -38.94 -5.18 -29.85
C PHE A 16 -39.48 -4.84 -28.46
N ALA A 17 -40.80 -4.69 -28.34
CA ALA A 17 -41.44 -4.47 -27.05
C ALA A 17 -41.08 -5.65 -26.13
N GLN A 18 -40.24 -5.40 -25.12
CA GLN A 18 -39.80 -6.43 -24.21
C GLN A 18 -41.01 -6.87 -23.37
N SER A 19 -41.38 -8.15 -23.45
CA SER A 19 -42.50 -8.70 -22.70
C SER A 19 -42.26 -8.54 -21.20
N GLU A 20 -43.22 -7.96 -20.48
CA GLU A 20 -43.18 -7.77 -19.03
C GLU A 20 -44.24 -8.65 -18.36
N ILE A 21 -43.85 -9.36 -17.30
CA ILE A 21 -44.75 -10.09 -16.41
C ILE A 21 -44.63 -9.48 -15.02
N ILE A 22 -45.76 -9.10 -14.43
CA ILE A 22 -45.82 -8.47 -13.11
C ILE A 22 -46.28 -9.51 -12.07
N LEU A 23 -45.49 -9.71 -11.02
CA LEU A 23 -45.82 -10.57 -9.89
C LEU A 23 -46.07 -9.72 -8.64
N SER A 24 -47.31 -9.72 -8.13
CA SER A 24 -47.70 -8.98 -6.91
C SER A 24 -47.27 -9.67 -5.60
N GLY A 25 -46.39 -10.67 -5.68
CA GLY A 25 -45.99 -11.57 -4.59
C GLY A 25 -46.17 -13.04 -4.97
N GLY A 26 -45.87 -13.95 -4.05
CA GLY A 26 -46.06 -15.40 -4.25
C GLY A 26 -44.88 -16.25 -3.79
N ASN A 27 -44.62 -17.33 -4.52
CA ASN A 27 -43.56 -18.29 -4.22
C ASN A 27 -42.76 -18.64 -5.49
N GLN A 28 -41.79 -19.56 -5.40
CA GLN A 28 -40.94 -19.91 -6.54
C GLN A 28 -41.72 -20.31 -7.80
N SER A 29 -42.86 -21.02 -7.66
CA SER A 29 -43.61 -21.53 -8.81
C SER A 29 -44.17 -20.42 -9.68
N ASN A 30 -44.49 -19.27 -9.08
CA ASN A 30 -44.96 -18.09 -9.82
C ASN A 30 -43.87 -17.53 -10.73
N ILE A 31 -42.60 -17.55 -10.30
CA ILE A 31 -41.48 -17.12 -11.13
C ILE A 31 -41.13 -18.16 -12.18
N GLU A 32 -41.15 -19.44 -11.84
CA GLU A 32 -40.90 -20.53 -12.80
C GLU A 32 -41.91 -20.51 -13.94
N GLN A 33 -43.18 -20.23 -13.63
CA GLN A 33 -44.21 -20.04 -14.65
C GLN A 33 -43.92 -18.82 -15.53
N ALA A 34 -43.57 -17.67 -14.94
CA ALA A 34 -43.21 -16.48 -15.72
C ALA A 34 -42.01 -16.71 -16.66
N ILE A 35 -41.00 -17.47 -16.19
CA ILE A 35 -39.84 -17.87 -17.02
C ILE A 35 -40.29 -18.79 -18.16
N THR A 36 -41.17 -19.75 -17.87
CA THR A 36 -41.73 -20.67 -18.88
C THR A 36 -42.53 -19.91 -19.93
N ASP A 37 -43.31 -18.92 -19.52
CA ASP A 37 -44.09 -18.07 -20.43
C ASP A 37 -43.18 -17.28 -21.38
N PHE A 38 -42.05 -16.73 -20.91
CA PHE A 38 -41.06 -16.09 -21.78
C PHE A 38 -40.37 -17.07 -22.73
N ASN A 39 -40.06 -18.28 -22.28
CA ASN A 39 -39.48 -19.30 -23.14
C ASN A 39 -40.42 -19.69 -24.29
N ASN A 40 -41.73 -19.71 -24.02
CA ASN A 40 -42.74 -20.06 -25.02
C ASN A 40 -43.12 -18.88 -25.94
N SER A 41 -43.10 -17.65 -25.45
CA SER A 41 -43.65 -16.49 -26.17
C SER A 41 -42.60 -15.54 -26.77
N ASN A 42 -41.39 -15.47 -26.21
CA ASN A 42 -40.42 -14.43 -26.58
C ASN A 42 -38.97 -14.93 -26.63
N ASN A 43 -38.75 -16.18 -27.08
CA ASN A 43 -37.42 -16.80 -27.19
C ASN A 43 -36.59 -16.73 -25.88
N GLY A 44 -37.28 -16.69 -24.74
CA GLY A 44 -36.72 -16.60 -23.38
C GLY A 44 -36.38 -15.19 -22.90
N TYR A 45 -36.62 -14.14 -23.68
CA TYR A 45 -36.36 -12.75 -23.27
C TYR A 45 -37.56 -12.14 -22.55
N GLY A 46 -37.31 -11.38 -21.50
CA GLY A 46 -38.39 -10.66 -20.81
C GLY A 46 -37.96 -10.00 -19.51
N THR A 47 -38.87 -9.25 -18.92
CA THR A 47 -38.70 -8.61 -17.61
C THR A 47 -39.76 -9.12 -16.64
N ILE A 48 -39.34 -9.65 -15.49
CA ILE A 48 -40.24 -9.97 -14.38
C ILE A 48 -40.18 -8.82 -13.39
N THR A 49 -41.30 -8.10 -13.22
CA THR A 49 -41.43 -7.03 -12.24
C THR A 49 -42.05 -7.55 -10.96
N ILE A 50 -41.35 -7.39 -9.84
CA ILE A 50 -41.72 -7.90 -8.51
C ILE A 50 -42.32 -6.77 -7.68
N LYS A 51 -43.61 -6.93 -7.32
CA LYS A 51 -44.46 -6.01 -6.53
C LYS A 51 -44.92 -6.58 -5.18
N GLY A 52 -44.43 -7.77 -4.83
CA GLY A 52 -44.64 -8.39 -3.52
C GLY A 52 -43.52 -9.37 -3.20
N ASN A 53 -43.44 -9.82 -1.96
CA ASN A 53 -42.42 -10.76 -1.55
C ASN A 53 -42.60 -12.13 -2.23
N ILE A 54 -41.48 -12.73 -2.61
CA ILE A 54 -41.45 -14.07 -3.20
C ILE A 54 -40.73 -15.03 -2.28
N LEU A 55 -41.42 -16.07 -1.84
CA LEU A 55 -40.83 -17.12 -1.00
C LEU A 55 -40.17 -18.21 -1.86
N ILE A 56 -38.88 -18.46 -1.63
CA ILE A 56 -38.09 -19.49 -2.31
C ILE A 56 -37.86 -20.67 -1.35
N GLN A 57 -38.58 -21.75 -1.58
CA GLN A 57 -38.56 -23.03 -0.84
C GLN A 57 -37.95 -24.19 -1.65
N GLN A 58 -37.68 -23.98 -2.94
CA GLN A 58 -36.99 -24.88 -3.86
C GLN A 58 -35.90 -24.12 -4.62
N ASN A 59 -34.98 -24.84 -5.25
CA ASN A 59 -33.89 -24.22 -6.00
C ASN A 59 -34.46 -23.50 -7.23
N LEU A 60 -34.11 -22.23 -7.42
CA LEU A 60 -34.61 -21.41 -8.52
C LEU A 60 -33.44 -20.91 -9.37
N ASN A 61 -33.58 -21.00 -10.70
CA ASN A 61 -32.60 -20.51 -11.65
C ASN A 61 -33.25 -19.50 -12.61
N ILE A 62 -32.80 -18.25 -12.55
CA ILE A 62 -33.20 -17.16 -13.43
C ILE A 62 -32.23 -17.09 -14.61
N PRO A 63 -32.67 -17.35 -15.85
CA PRO A 63 -31.80 -17.44 -17.01
C PRO A 63 -31.26 -16.06 -17.44
N SER A 64 -30.17 -16.05 -18.22
CA SER A 64 -29.47 -14.82 -18.66
C SER A 64 -30.29 -13.86 -19.51
N LYS A 65 -31.39 -14.34 -20.10
CA LYS A 65 -32.31 -13.55 -20.94
C LYS A 65 -33.43 -12.87 -20.16
N VAL A 66 -33.58 -13.18 -18.86
CA VAL A 66 -34.64 -12.64 -18.01
C VAL A 66 -34.08 -11.55 -17.11
N THR A 67 -34.68 -10.36 -17.16
CA THR A 67 -34.37 -9.26 -16.24
C THR A 67 -35.34 -9.31 -15.06
N LEU A 68 -34.82 -9.17 -13.85
CA LEU A 68 -35.62 -8.98 -12.64
C LEU A 68 -35.69 -7.49 -12.31
N ASN A 69 -36.89 -6.93 -12.25
CA ASN A 69 -37.12 -5.57 -11.77
C ASN A 69 -37.80 -5.61 -10.42
N ILE A 70 -37.06 -5.37 -9.34
CA ILE A 70 -37.56 -5.53 -7.97
C ILE A 70 -37.85 -4.14 -7.41
N LEU A 71 -39.13 -3.85 -7.19
CA LEU A 71 -39.54 -2.55 -6.67
C LEU A 71 -39.27 -2.46 -5.16
N THR A 72 -38.95 -1.26 -4.69
CA THR A 72 -38.65 -0.97 -3.28
C THR A 72 -39.70 -1.55 -2.34
N GLY A 73 -39.23 -2.19 -1.25
CA GLY A 73 -40.07 -2.85 -0.25
C GLY A 73 -40.39 -4.32 -0.55
N ASN A 74 -40.05 -4.82 -1.75
CA ASN A 74 -40.24 -6.22 -2.13
C ASN A 74 -38.91 -6.98 -2.12
N LYS A 75 -38.98 -8.26 -1.78
CA LYS A 75 -37.79 -9.10 -1.67
C LYS A 75 -38.04 -10.57 -1.98
N PHE A 76 -36.96 -11.25 -2.31
CA PHE A 76 -36.86 -12.69 -2.29
C PHE A 76 -36.52 -13.16 -0.88
N ILE A 77 -37.34 -14.05 -0.33
CA ILE A 77 -37.10 -14.69 0.96
C ILE A 77 -36.61 -16.11 0.68
N VAL A 78 -35.30 -16.34 0.83
CA VAL A 78 -34.66 -17.62 0.46
C VAL A 78 -34.56 -18.51 1.68
N SER A 79 -35.29 -19.62 1.66
CA SER A 79 -35.31 -20.60 2.75
C SER A 79 -33.93 -21.24 2.92
N ASN A 80 -33.60 -21.64 4.16
CA ASN A 80 -32.32 -22.27 4.47
C ASN A 80 -32.08 -23.52 3.60
N GLY A 81 -30.86 -23.65 3.07
CA GLY A 81 -30.46 -24.76 2.20
C GLY A 81 -30.97 -24.68 0.74
N LYS A 82 -31.73 -23.66 0.36
CA LYS A 82 -32.23 -23.47 -1.02
C LYS A 82 -31.36 -22.49 -1.80
N SER A 83 -31.18 -22.75 -3.10
CA SER A 83 -30.39 -21.88 -3.97
C SER A 83 -31.25 -20.96 -4.84
N LEU A 84 -30.71 -19.78 -5.14
CA LEU A 84 -31.25 -18.83 -6.09
C LEU A 84 -30.11 -18.40 -7.03
N GLU A 85 -30.09 -18.91 -8.25
CA GLU A 85 -29.12 -18.52 -9.27
C GLU A 85 -29.71 -17.46 -10.18
N ILE A 86 -29.03 -16.32 -10.34
CA ILE A 86 -29.46 -15.20 -11.16
C ILE A 86 -28.41 -14.95 -12.24
N LYS A 87 -28.67 -15.46 -13.44
CA LYS A 87 -27.82 -15.29 -14.62
C LYS A 87 -28.20 -14.06 -15.44
N GLY A 88 -29.42 -13.56 -15.27
CA GLY A 88 -29.93 -12.36 -15.91
C GLY A 88 -29.71 -11.10 -15.07
N GLN A 89 -30.12 -9.95 -15.58
CA GLN A 89 -29.90 -8.66 -14.93
C GLN A 89 -30.87 -8.44 -13.76
N VAL A 90 -30.41 -7.81 -12.69
CA VAL A 90 -31.23 -7.31 -11.58
C VAL A 90 -31.27 -5.78 -11.64
N LEU A 91 -32.48 -5.25 -11.75
CA LEU A 91 -32.80 -3.83 -11.64
C LEU A 91 -33.48 -3.61 -10.28
N SER A 92 -32.82 -2.86 -9.40
CA SER A 92 -33.36 -2.52 -8.09
C SER A 92 -32.70 -1.25 -7.57
N THR A 93 -33.40 -0.55 -6.67
CA THR A 93 -32.79 0.45 -5.80
C THR A 93 -31.83 -0.19 -4.78
N THR A 94 -31.12 0.62 -3.99
CA THR A 94 -30.27 0.19 -2.86
C THR A 94 -31.11 -0.15 -1.61
N SER A 95 -32.20 -0.89 -1.80
CA SER A 95 -33.05 -1.40 -0.73
C SER A 95 -32.85 -2.90 -0.57
N GLN A 96 -33.19 -3.44 0.59
CA GLN A 96 -33.15 -4.90 0.79
C GLN A 96 -34.09 -5.60 -0.19
N ILE A 97 -33.52 -6.46 -1.03
CA ILE A 97 -34.24 -7.30 -1.99
C ILE A 97 -34.00 -8.80 -1.79
N PHE A 98 -33.08 -9.16 -0.89
CA PHE A 98 -32.81 -10.53 -0.47
C PHE A 98 -32.91 -10.63 1.05
N GLU A 99 -33.65 -11.64 1.51
CA GLU A 99 -33.68 -12.05 2.91
C GLU A 99 -33.23 -13.50 3.02
N THR A 100 -32.24 -13.72 3.88
CA THR A 100 -31.65 -15.03 4.18
C THR A 100 -31.46 -15.17 5.67
N THR A 101 -31.66 -16.37 6.20
CA THR A 101 -31.47 -16.67 7.63
C THR A 101 -30.00 -16.83 8.02
N THR A 102 -29.11 -17.07 7.06
CA THR A 102 -27.67 -17.29 7.31
C THR A 102 -26.80 -16.37 6.44
N GLU A 103 -25.58 -16.13 6.91
CA GLU A 103 -24.51 -15.42 6.17
C GLU A 103 -24.00 -16.25 4.97
N ASN A 104 -23.95 -17.59 5.14
CA ASN A 104 -23.55 -18.54 4.11
C ASN A 104 -24.76 -19.03 3.28
N HIS A 105 -25.44 -18.11 2.61
CA HIS A 105 -26.59 -18.44 1.75
C HIS A 105 -26.17 -18.98 0.37
N ASN A 106 -27.13 -19.57 -0.35
CA ASN A 106 -26.93 -20.13 -1.70
C ASN A 106 -27.48 -19.24 -2.82
N ILE A 107 -27.55 -17.93 -2.61
CA ILE A 107 -27.80 -16.96 -3.69
C ILE A 107 -26.53 -16.84 -4.54
N ARG A 108 -26.64 -16.87 -5.87
CA ARG A 108 -25.54 -16.75 -6.83
C ARG A 108 -25.91 -15.78 -7.94
N ILE A 109 -25.20 -14.68 -8.04
CA ILE A 109 -25.44 -13.56 -8.97
C ILE A 109 -24.26 -13.50 -9.93
N PHE A 110 -24.54 -13.62 -11.22
CA PHE A 110 -23.52 -13.73 -12.27
C PHE A 110 -23.31 -12.38 -12.98
N ASN A 111 -22.04 -12.00 -13.15
CA ASN A 111 -21.56 -10.93 -14.05
C ASN A 111 -22.28 -9.58 -13.94
N GLN A 112 -22.63 -9.14 -12.73
CA GLN A 112 -23.25 -7.83 -12.50
C GLN A 112 -22.86 -7.26 -11.14
N SER A 113 -23.25 -6.00 -10.93
CA SER A 113 -23.03 -5.30 -9.68
C SER A 113 -24.03 -5.72 -8.61
N VAL A 114 -23.53 -5.86 -7.38
CA VAL A 114 -24.30 -6.16 -6.18
C VAL A 114 -24.06 -5.06 -5.14
N TYR A 115 -25.06 -4.80 -4.32
CA TYR A 115 -25.02 -3.78 -3.27
C TYR A 115 -25.17 -4.47 -1.91
N PRO A 116 -24.36 -4.14 -0.88
CA PRO A 116 -24.58 -4.65 0.47
C PRO A 116 -26.02 -4.47 0.94
N GLU A 117 -26.62 -3.31 0.63
CA GLU A 117 -27.97 -2.90 1.00
C GLU A 117 -29.05 -3.87 0.49
N TRP A 118 -28.75 -4.68 -0.53
CA TRP A 118 -29.67 -5.71 -1.02
C TRP A 118 -29.90 -6.83 0.01
N PHE A 119 -29.02 -7.01 0.99
CA PHE A 119 -29.05 -8.13 1.95
C PHE A 119 -29.45 -7.74 3.38
N GLY A 120 -29.69 -6.46 3.63
CA GLY A 120 -30.10 -5.95 4.93
C GLY A 120 -29.82 -4.46 5.10
N LEU A 121 -30.25 -3.93 6.25
CA LEU A 121 -29.87 -2.59 6.70
C LEU A 121 -28.38 -2.56 7.09
N ILE A 122 -27.82 -1.36 7.06
CA ILE A 122 -26.44 -1.04 7.39
C ILE A 122 -26.36 0.27 8.18
N SER A 123 -25.24 0.52 8.84
CA SER A 123 -25.05 1.58 9.84
C SER A 123 -25.41 2.99 9.38
N TYR A 124 -25.14 3.36 8.14
CA TYR A 124 -25.52 4.69 7.65
C TYR A 124 -27.04 4.82 7.34
N GLN A 125 -27.75 3.70 7.19
CA GLN A 125 -29.21 3.68 6.98
C GLN A 125 -29.96 3.58 8.32
N ASP A 126 -29.37 2.93 9.32
CA ASP A 126 -29.93 2.72 10.65
C ASP A 126 -28.82 2.75 11.71
N SER A 127 -28.84 3.76 12.58
CA SER A 127 -27.84 3.96 13.63
C SER A 127 -27.83 2.89 14.71
N SER A 128 -28.84 2.02 14.78
CA SER A 128 -28.85 0.86 15.69
C SER A 128 -27.92 -0.26 15.23
N ILE A 129 -27.52 -0.26 13.95
CA ILE A 129 -26.58 -1.23 13.39
C ILE A 129 -25.15 -0.83 13.79
N THR A 130 -24.51 -1.69 14.58
CA THR A 130 -23.15 -1.47 15.09
C THR A 130 -22.07 -2.20 14.29
N ASP A 131 -22.46 -3.15 13.42
CA ASP A 131 -21.54 -3.91 12.58
C ASP A 131 -22.21 -4.30 11.24
N ASP A 132 -21.63 -3.83 10.14
CA ASP A 132 -22.10 -4.06 8.78
C ASP A 132 -21.53 -5.35 8.16
N LYS A 133 -20.61 -6.03 8.86
CA LYS A 133 -19.97 -7.27 8.38
C LYS A 133 -20.97 -8.32 7.91
N PRO A 134 -22.08 -8.64 8.62
CA PRO A 134 -23.03 -9.66 8.15
C PRO A 134 -23.65 -9.33 6.78
N THR A 135 -24.05 -8.08 6.57
CA THR A 135 -24.68 -7.62 5.34
C THR A 135 -23.69 -7.58 4.18
N ILE A 136 -22.49 -7.06 4.41
CA ILE A 136 -21.41 -7.03 3.40
C ILE A 136 -20.97 -8.46 3.02
N GLN A 137 -20.85 -9.36 4.01
CA GLN A 137 -20.43 -10.74 3.74
C GLN A 137 -21.46 -11.50 2.90
N LYS A 138 -22.77 -11.29 3.14
CA LYS A 138 -23.83 -11.86 2.30
C LYS A 138 -23.70 -11.38 0.84
N ALA A 139 -23.47 -10.08 0.63
CA ALA A 139 -23.24 -9.54 -0.71
C ALA A 139 -22.03 -10.19 -1.40
N ILE A 140 -20.90 -10.35 -0.70
CA ILE A 140 -19.72 -11.07 -1.23
C ILE A 140 -20.05 -12.53 -1.58
N ASN A 141 -20.71 -13.24 -0.67
CA ASN A 141 -21.10 -14.64 -0.84
C ASN A 141 -22.13 -14.84 -1.96
N SER A 142 -22.82 -13.78 -2.36
CA SER A 142 -23.79 -13.82 -3.46
C SER A 142 -23.12 -13.79 -4.83
N LEU A 143 -21.91 -13.23 -4.94
CA LEU A 143 -21.21 -13.13 -6.20
C LEU A 143 -20.57 -14.47 -6.60
N VAL A 144 -20.57 -14.72 -7.89
CA VAL A 144 -19.66 -15.68 -8.54
C VAL A 144 -18.42 -14.95 -9.06
N THR A 145 -17.49 -15.68 -9.66
CA THR A 145 -16.27 -15.11 -10.26
C THR A 145 -16.58 -13.99 -11.26
N GLY A 146 -15.90 -12.84 -11.13
CA GLY A 146 -15.99 -11.72 -12.08
C GLY A 146 -17.00 -10.62 -11.74
N GLY A 147 -17.81 -10.76 -10.69
CA GLY A 147 -18.81 -9.75 -10.28
C GLY A 147 -18.24 -8.52 -9.57
N GLU A 148 -19.09 -7.51 -9.35
CA GLU A 148 -18.71 -6.28 -8.64
C GLU A 148 -19.59 -6.05 -7.41
N ILE A 149 -19.01 -5.51 -6.35
CA ILE A 149 -19.74 -4.97 -5.19
C ILE A 149 -19.59 -3.47 -5.21
N ILE A 150 -20.71 -2.76 -5.24
CA ILE A 150 -20.74 -1.30 -5.21
C ILE A 150 -21.15 -0.84 -3.82
N PHE A 151 -20.24 -0.10 -3.18
CA PHE A 151 -20.49 0.59 -1.93
C PHE A 151 -21.00 1.99 -2.24
N ASN A 152 -22.16 2.33 -1.68
CA ASN A 152 -22.84 3.61 -1.91
C ASN A 152 -22.97 4.45 -0.65
N GLY A 153 -22.70 3.87 0.51
CA GLY A 153 -22.83 4.49 1.81
C GLY A 153 -21.82 5.57 2.10
N ASN A 154 -22.15 6.42 3.07
CA ASN A 154 -21.17 7.34 3.61
C ASN A 154 -20.20 6.60 4.54
N GLN A 155 -20.73 5.72 5.38
CA GLN A 155 -19.97 5.01 6.40
C GLN A 155 -20.41 3.56 6.49
N TYR A 156 -19.44 2.66 6.68
CA TYR A 156 -19.63 1.25 6.99
C TYR A 156 -18.83 0.92 8.26
N LEU A 157 -19.49 0.41 9.28
CA LEU A 157 -18.90 0.03 10.57
C LEU A 157 -18.47 -1.44 10.52
N ILE A 158 -17.19 -1.72 10.75
CA ILE A 158 -16.64 -3.08 10.67
C ILE A 158 -16.22 -3.56 12.05
N GLY A 159 -17.02 -4.46 12.62
CA GLY A 159 -16.80 -5.06 13.94
C GLY A 159 -16.07 -6.41 13.93
N ALA A 160 -16.01 -7.05 12.75
CA ALA A 160 -15.37 -8.34 12.55
C ALA A 160 -14.74 -8.44 11.15
N VAL A 161 -13.88 -9.45 10.95
CA VAL A 161 -13.21 -9.71 9.67
C VAL A 161 -14.24 -10.10 8.59
N ILE A 162 -14.18 -9.44 7.44
CA ILE A 162 -14.91 -9.79 6.21
C ILE A 162 -13.99 -10.69 5.36
N ASN A 163 -14.47 -11.89 5.03
CA ASN A 163 -13.73 -12.87 4.25
C ASN A 163 -14.11 -12.78 2.77
N ILE A 164 -13.12 -12.59 1.90
CA ILE A 164 -13.33 -12.64 0.45
C ILE A 164 -12.87 -14.00 -0.06
N THR A 165 -13.86 -14.86 -0.28
CA THR A 165 -13.71 -16.25 -0.76
C THR A 165 -14.16 -16.42 -2.21
N THR A 166 -14.51 -15.32 -2.89
CA THR A 166 -14.88 -15.30 -4.31
C THR A 166 -13.75 -14.69 -5.12
N ALA A 167 -13.23 -15.44 -6.10
CA ALA A 167 -12.14 -14.98 -6.96
C ALA A 167 -12.60 -13.93 -7.97
N SER A 168 -11.67 -13.06 -8.35
CA SER A 168 -11.80 -12.08 -9.43
C SER A 168 -12.99 -11.13 -9.31
N ILE A 169 -13.40 -10.80 -8.08
CA ILE A 169 -14.42 -9.78 -7.83
C ILE A 169 -13.78 -8.40 -7.66
N THR A 170 -14.56 -7.35 -7.92
CA THR A 170 -14.17 -5.96 -7.65
C THR A 170 -15.03 -5.37 -6.55
N LEU A 171 -14.42 -4.80 -5.50
CA LEU A 171 -15.07 -4.01 -4.48
C LEU A 171 -14.84 -2.53 -4.82
N LYS A 172 -15.91 -1.78 -5.06
CA LYS A 172 -15.83 -0.44 -5.66
C LYS A 172 -16.64 0.60 -4.89
N GLY A 173 -16.04 1.76 -4.63
CA GLY A 173 -16.73 2.94 -4.12
C GLY A 173 -17.13 3.94 -5.20
N LYS A 174 -17.54 5.14 -4.78
CA LYS A 174 -18.07 6.21 -5.64
C LYS A 174 -17.01 7.14 -6.26
N ARG A 175 -15.72 6.92 -6.00
CA ARG A 175 -14.60 7.72 -6.57
C ARG A 175 -14.69 9.22 -6.31
N THR A 176 -14.59 9.59 -5.04
CA THR A 176 -14.75 10.99 -4.59
C THR A 176 -13.60 11.48 -3.72
N TYR A 177 -12.49 10.75 -3.59
CA TYR A 177 -11.46 11.18 -2.65
C TYR A 177 -10.63 12.37 -3.15
N PHE A 178 -10.85 13.52 -2.49
CA PHE A 178 -9.83 14.50 -2.15
C PHE A 178 -9.52 14.39 -0.66
N ALA A 179 -8.25 14.51 -0.29
CA ALA A 179 -7.81 14.43 1.09
C ALA A 179 -8.53 15.45 2.00
N GLY A 180 -9.46 14.95 2.82
CA GLY A 180 -10.00 15.65 3.98
C GLY A 180 -11.42 16.22 3.87
N LEU A 181 -12.19 15.97 2.81
CA LEU A 181 -13.50 16.64 2.65
C LEU A 181 -14.72 15.71 2.47
N ASP A 182 -14.59 14.53 1.85
CA ASP A 182 -15.77 13.70 1.55
C ASP A 182 -15.78 12.37 2.32
N ASN A 183 -16.74 12.25 3.24
CA ASN A 183 -16.99 11.06 4.07
C ASN A 183 -17.74 9.95 3.31
N THR A 184 -17.40 9.69 2.06
CA THR A 184 -18.12 8.69 1.24
C THR A 184 -17.35 7.38 1.18
N ASN A 185 -18.05 6.26 1.38
CA ASN A 185 -17.52 4.88 1.36
C ASN A 185 -16.43 4.63 2.40
N ASN A 186 -16.58 5.19 3.59
CA ASN A 186 -15.63 5.03 4.69
C ASN A 186 -15.89 3.73 5.45
N PHE A 187 -14.97 2.78 5.36
CA PHE A 187 -14.92 1.65 6.28
C PHE A 187 -14.20 2.04 7.56
N ILE A 188 -14.86 1.86 8.70
CA ILE A 188 -14.34 2.24 10.01
C ILE A 188 -14.30 1.02 10.92
N ALA A 189 -13.12 0.71 11.45
CA ALA A 189 -12.97 -0.37 12.41
C ALA A 189 -13.48 0.13 13.77
N ILE A 190 -14.51 -0.54 14.31
CA ILE A 190 -15.14 -0.09 15.57
C ILE A 190 -14.40 -0.56 16.82
N ASN A 191 -13.43 -1.47 16.69
CA ASN A 191 -12.64 -1.97 17.81
C ASN A 191 -11.24 -2.46 17.38
N ASN A 192 -10.32 -2.61 18.33
CA ASN A 192 -8.97 -3.11 18.07
C ASN A 192 -8.92 -4.63 17.86
N ASN A 193 -10.02 -5.37 18.07
CA ASN A 193 -10.07 -6.83 17.94
C ASN A 193 -10.28 -7.28 16.48
N VAL A 194 -10.34 -6.36 15.52
CA VAL A 194 -10.42 -6.66 14.08
C VAL A 194 -9.01 -6.74 13.48
N PRO A 195 -8.33 -7.90 13.44
CA PRO A 195 -6.94 -7.99 12.97
C PRO A 195 -6.78 -7.61 11.49
N SER A 196 -7.85 -7.71 10.70
CA SER A 196 -7.97 -7.22 9.33
C SER A 196 -9.42 -6.92 9.01
N MET A 197 -9.76 -5.78 8.40
CA MET A 197 -11.14 -5.53 7.96
C MET A 197 -11.52 -6.49 6.84
N PHE A 198 -10.67 -6.61 5.82
CA PHE A 198 -10.84 -7.56 4.72
C PHE A 198 -9.73 -8.59 4.73
N LEU A 199 -10.10 -9.88 4.68
CA LEU A 199 -9.20 -11.01 4.47
C LEU A 199 -9.46 -11.59 3.09
N VAL A 200 -8.52 -11.37 2.17
CA VAL A 200 -8.60 -11.80 0.78
C VAL A 200 -7.93 -13.17 0.64
N GLY A 201 -8.77 -14.21 0.58
CA GLY A 201 -8.35 -15.60 0.38
C GLY A 201 -8.18 -15.99 -1.09
N GLU A 202 -8.76 -15.20 -2.00
CA GLU A 202 -8.85 -15.49 -3.44
C GLU A 202 -8.04 -14.54 -4.35
N TYR A 203 -7.96 -14.87 -5.65
CA TYR A 203 -7.03 -14.24 -6.60
C TYR A 203 -7.81 -13.27 -7.46
N GLY A 204 -7.15 -12.30 -8.07
CA GLY A 204 -7.82 -11.38 -8.98
C GLY A 204 -8.73 -10.38 -8.28
N VAL A 205 -8.75 -10.35 -6.95
CA VAL A 205 -9.62 -9.45 -6.18
C VAL A 205 -9.11 -8.02 -6.27
N ARG A 206 -10.01 -7.08 -6.55
CA ARG A 206 -9.69 -5.67 -6.76
C ARG A 206 -10.44 -4.78 -5.77
N PHE A 207 -9.76 -3.75 -5.26
CA PHE A 207 -10.34 -2.70 -4.42
C PHE A 207 -10.15 -1.36 -5.11
N ASN A 208 -11.26 -0.69 -5.41
CA ASN A 208 -11.26 0.54 -6.19
C ASN A 208 -12.01 1.65 -5.44
N ASP A 209 -11.38 2.80 -5.28
CA ASP A 209 -12.07 4.03 -4.86
C ASP A 209 -12.74 3.94 -3.46
N LEU A 210 -12.09 3.28 -2.51
CA LEU A 210 -12.58 3.04 -1.15
C LEU A 210 -11.73 3.76 -0.09
N ASN A 211 -12.36 4.13 1.03
CA ASN A 211 -11.69 4.80 2.14
C ASN A 211 -11.71 3.90 3.38
N PHE A 212 -10.57 3.77 4.05
CA PHE A 212 -10.41 2.92 5.23
C PHE A 212 -9.85 3.73 6.39
N GLU A 213 -10.45 3.58 7.56
CA GLU A 213 -9.96 4.15 8.82
C GLU A 213 -9.89 3.07 9.91
N GLY A 214 -8.69 2.90 10.45
CA GLY A 214 -8.43 1.97 11.54
C GLY A 214 -8.99 2.46 12.86
N TYR A 215 -9.04 1.57 13.85
CA TYR A 215 -9.58 1.90 15.16
C TYR A 215 -8.65 2.85 15.93
N ILE A 216 -9.22 3.92 16.48
CA ILE A 216 -8.55 4.84 17.38
C ILE A 216 -9.15 4.67 18.78
N PRO A 217 -8.49 3.98 19.72
CA PRO A 217 -9.00 3.87 21.08
C PRO A 217 -9.12 5.26 21.72
N ASN A 218 -10.26 5.54 22.33
CA ASN A 218 -10.51 6.76 23.11
C ASN A 218 -10.39 8.08 22.33
N PHE A 219 -10.98 8.14 21.13
CA PHE A 219 -11.35 9.44 20.55
C PHE A 219 -12.53 10.04 21.35
N SER A 220 -12.33 10.36 22.63
CA SER A 220 -13.30 11.20 23.32
C SER A 220 -13.17 12.60 22.74
N SER A 221 -14.27 13.11 22.18
CA SER A 221 -14.38 14.48 21.70
C SER A 221 -13.93 15.51 22.75
N ASP A 222 -14.03 15.13 24.02
CA ASP A 222 -13.78 16.01 25.17
C ASP A 222 -12.29 16.27 25.42
N ASN A 223 -11.38 15.53 24.77
CA ASN A 223 -9.92 15.74 24.88
C ASN A 223 -9.26 16.25 23.59
N ALA A 224 -10.06 16.73 22.62
CA ALA A 224 -9.57 17.32 21.37
C ALA A 224 -8.58 18.49 21.59
N ASN A 225 -8.62 19.13 22.76
CA ASN A 225 -7.79 20.29 23.08
C ASN A 225 -6.48 19.96 23.82
N ASN A 226 -6.28 18.73 24.34
CA ASN A 226 -5.15 18.46 25.25
C ASN A 226 -4.12 17.42 24.79
N ASN A 227 -4.25 16.81 23.60
CA ASN A 227 -3.13 16.10 22.98
C ASN A 227 -3.37 15.80 21.50
N ILE A 228 -3.30 16.84 20.66
CA ILE A 228 -3.25 16.74 19.19
C ILE A 228 -2.03 15.88 18.73
N ASN A 229 -1.11 15.56 19.63
CA ASN A 229 0.07 14.74 19.37
C ASN A 229 -0.15 13.22 19.54
N ASN A 230 -1.30 12.77 20.03
CA ASN A 230 -1.59 11.34 20.21
C ASN A 230 -2.19 10.67 18.96
N HIS A 231 -1.85 11.15 17.76
CA HIS A 231 -1.89 10.28 16.59
C HIS A 231 -0.81 9.22 16.81
N THR A 232 -1.20 8.05 17.32
CA THR A 232 -0.31 6.89 17.48
C THR A 232 0.23 6.39 16.14
N LYS A 233 -0.11 7.04 15.01
CA LYS A 233 0.33 6.72 13.64
C LYS A 233 0.25 5.21 13.38
N GLY A 234 -0.85 4.60 13.80
CA GLY A 234 -1.08 3.16 13.62
C GLY A 234 -0.24 2.22 14.50
N GLU A 235 0.55 2.72 15.44
CA GLU A 235 1.50 1.92 16.21
C GLU A 235 0.84 0.93 17.16
N ASN A 236 -0.13 1.42 17.93
CA ASN A 236 -0.84 0.71 19.00
C ASN A 236 -2.08 -0.04 18.52
N THR A 237 -2.38 0.05 17.23
CA THR A 237 -3.41 -0.77 16.59
C THR A 237 -2.80 -2.06 16.10
N ILE A 238 -3.59 -3.12 16.06
CA ILE A 238 -3.26 -4.38 15.36
C ILE A 238 -3.99 -4.50 14.02
N ASN A 239 -4.88 -3.55 13.73
CA ASN A 239 -5.77 -3.58 12.58
C ASN A 239 -4.97 -3.47 11.28
N LYS A 240 -5.39 -4.27 10.31
CA LYS A 240 -5.03 -4.15 8.91
C LYS A 240 -6.27 -3.73 8.13
N ALA A 241 -6.14 -2.93 7.08
CA ALA A 241 -7.31 -2.65 6.25
C ALA A 241 -7.58 -3.84 5.32
N ILE A 242 -6.58 -4.23 4.53
CA ILE A 242 -6.70 -5.33 3.57
C ILE A 242 -5.53 -6.30 3.76
N SER A 243 -5.85 -7.58 3.96
CA SER A 243 -4.87 -8.66 4.04
C SER A 243 -5.04 -9.63 2.88
N PHE A 244 -4.07 -9.65 1.96
CA PHE A 244 -3.98 -10.63 0.89
C PHE A 244 -3.22 -11.87 1.37
N ILE A 245 -3.96 -12.90 1.78
CA ILE A 245 -3.42 -14.15 2.32
C ILE A 245 -4.19 -15.31 1.70
N ARG A 246 -3.54 -16.01 0.76
CA ARG A 246 -4.11 -17.18 0.09
C ARG A 246 -4.40 -18.30 1.08
N THR A 247 -5.63 -18.79 1.10
CA THR A 247 -6.05 -19.93 1.94
C THR A 247 -5.63 -21.27 1.35
N ASN A 248 -5.43 -21.33 0.03
CA ASN A 248 -5.09 -22.54 -0.72
C ASN A 248 -3.59 -22.72 -0.97
N ASN A 249 -2.73 -21.99 -0.24
CA ASN A 249 -1.27 -22.04 -0.39
C ASN A 249 -0.74 -21.62 -1.78
N SER A 250 -1.55 -21.04 -2.68
CA SER A 250 -1.01 -20.44 -3.90
C SER A 250 -0.20 -19.18 -3.56
N LYS A 251 0.76 -18.83 -4.42
CA LYS A 251 1.57 -17.61 -4.25
C LYS A 251 0.97 -16.40 -4.95
N ASP A 252 0.30 -16.62 -6.07
CA ASP A 252 -0.14 -15.53 -6.94
C ASP A 252 -1.42 -14.92 -6.35
N LEU A 253 -1.31 -13.65 -5.95
CA LEU A 253 -2.43 -12.86 -5.45
C LEU A 253 -3.22 -12.31 -6.64
N ASP A 254 -2.51 -11.84 -7.66
CA ASP A 254 -3.04 -11.17 -8.85
C ASP A 254 -4.07 -10.08 -8.50
N GLY A 255 -3.88 -9.47 -7.33
CA GLY A 255 -4.79 -8.50 -6.75
C GLY A 255 -4.44 -7.08 -7.17
N GLU A 256 -5.39 -6.18 -6.99
CA GLU A 256 -5.19 -4.75 -7.24
C GLU A 256 -5.86 -3.89 -6.17
N VAL A 257 -5.19 -2.83 -5.77
CA VAL A 257 -5.73 -1.79 -4.90
C VAL A 257 -5.44 -0.44 -5.57
N THR A 258 -6.49 0.23 -6.02
CA THR A 258 -6.38 1.45 -6.81
C THR A 258 -7.29 2.56 -6.29
N GLY A 259 -6.78 3.79 -6.20
CA GLY A 259 -7.60 4.96 -5.83
C GLY A 259 -8.16 4.92 -4.40
N CYS A 260 -7.60 4.10 -3.52
CA CYS A 260 -8.06 3.95 -2.14
C CYS A 260 -7.33 4.90 -1.19
N SER A 261 -7.96 5.23 -0.05
CA SER A 261 -7.34 5.98 1.04
C SER A 261 -7.30 5.16 2.33
N PHE A 262 -6.21 5.27 3.08
CA PHE A 262 -5.98 4.52 4.31
C PHE A 262 -5.48 5.41 5.44
N LYS A 263 -6.05 5.25 6.62
CA LYS A 263 -5.69 6.06 7.80
C LYS A 263 -5.67 5.23 9.09
N ASN A 264 -4.69 5.49 9.96
CA ASN A 264 -4.61 4.90 11.31
C ASN A 264 -4.55 3.37 11.38
N PHE A 265 -3.79 2.70 10.50
CA PHE A 265 -3.61 1.24 10.55
C PHE A 265 -2.20 0.82 10.98
N LYS A 266 -2.08 -0.38 11.52
CA LYS A 266 -0.75 -1.02 11.69
C LYS A 266 -0.12 -1.32 10.34
N HIS A 267 -0.93 -1.87 9.44
CA HIS A 267 -0.59 -2.07 8.03
C HIS A 267 -1.82 -1.73 7.20
N CYS A 268 -1.75 -0.74 6.32
CA CYS A 268 -2.89 -0.43 5.46
C CYS A 268 -3.15 -1.61 4.51
N ILE A 269 -2.14 -1.98 3.72
CA ILE A 269 -2.17 -3.15 2.85
C ILE A 269 -1.12 -4.15 3.32
N TYR A 270 -1.55 -5.36 3.65
CA TYR A 270 -0.69 -6.47 4.01
C TYR A 270 -0.81 -7.59 2.97
N GLY A 271 0.31 -8.13 2.50
CA GLY A 271 0.31 -9.18 1.48
C GLY A 271 1.32 -10.29 1.75
N ARG A 272 0.93 -11.54 1.48
CA ARG A 272 1.81 -12.71 1.48
C ARG A 272 1.71 -13.45 0.16
N GLY A 273 2.61 -13.17 -0.78
CA GLY A 273 2.54 -13.75 -2.12
C GLY A 273 3.20 -12.90 -3.19
N ALA A 274 2.65 -12.94 -4.41
CA ALA A 274 3.18 -12.34 -5.63
C ALA A 274 2.12 -11.56 -6.41
N ASN A 275 2.56 -10.69 -7.31
CA ASN A 275 1.77 -9.97 -8.32
C ASN A 275 0.64 -9.09 -7.73
N LEU A 276 0.95 -8.31 -6.69
CA LEU A 276 0.01 -7.31 -6.14
C LEU A 276 0.28 -5.94 -6.74
N ASN A 277 -0.74 -5.33 -7.34
CA ASN A 277 -0.71 -3.96 -7.84
C ASN A 277 -1.30 -3.00 -6.80
N ILE A 278 -0.57 -1.93 -6.47
CA ILE A 278 -0.97 -0.90 -5.52
C ILE A 278 -0.72 0.45 -6.18
N ILE A 279 -1.77 1.07 -6.72
CA ILE A 279 -1.66 2.19 -7.67
C ILE A 279 -2.51 3.38 -7.20
N GLU A 280 -1.95 4.60 -7.24
CA GLU A 280 -2.73 5.83 -7.02
C GLU A 280 -3.51 5.87 -5.67
N ASN A 281 -2.95 5.28 -4.62
CA ASN A 281 -3.55 5.29 -3.28
C ASN A 281 -2.97 6.39 -2.39
N THR A 282 -3.71 6.74 -1.34
CA THR A 282 -3.24 7.64 -0.26
C THR A 282 -3.13 6.89 1.06
N PHE A 283 -1.96 6.96 1.70
CA PHE A 283 -1.68 6.37 3.01
C PHE A 283 -1.35 7.46 4.01
N THR A 284 -2.09 7.55 5.11
CA THR A 284 -1.92 8.63 6.09
C THR A 284 -1.83 8.10 7.52
N ALA A 285 -0.95 8.67 8.34
CA ALA A 285 -0.90 8.46 9.79
C ALA A 285 -0.99 6.97 10.20
N SER A 286 -0.27 6.11 9.50
CA SER A 286 -0.27 4.66 9.69
C SER A 286 1.15 4.16 9.96
N TYR A 287 1.27 2.96 10.50
CA TYR A 287 2.58 2.43 10.89
C TYR A 287 3.31 1.88 9.67
N ASN A 288 2.60 1.11 8.84
CA ASN A 288 3.05 0.74 7.50
C ASN A 288 1.97 1.06 6.47
N GLY A 289 2.36 1.69 5.36
CA GLY A 289 1.49 1.82 4.19
C GLY A 289 1.29 0.47 3.52
N VAL A 290 2.36 -0.06 2.94
CA VAL A 290 2.38 -1.37 2.29
C VAL A 290 3.35 -2.29 3.02
N TYR A 291 2.89 -3.48 3.42
CA TYR A 291 3.74 -4.50 4.03
C TYR A 291 3.59 -5.85 3.31
N ILE A 292 4.63 -6.28 2.61
CA ILE A 292 4.68 -7.53 1.87
C ILE A 292 5.67 -8.51 2.51
N GLN A 293 5.26 -9.77 2.63
CA GLN A 293 6.09 -10.89 3.06
C GLN A 293 6.06 -12.02 2.03
N GLY A 294 6.93 -13.02 2.22
CA GLY A 294 6.89 -14.28 1.48
C GLY A 294 5.56 -15.02 1.63
N ALA A 295 5.18 -15.75 0.57
CA ALA A 295 4.03 -16.65 0.58
C ALA A 295 4.07 -17.61 1.78
N GLN A 296 2.90 -17.92 2.36
CA GLN A 296 2.82 -18.69 3.62
C GLN A 296 3.32 -20.13 3.48
N HIS A 297 3.10 -20.75 2.33
CA HIS A 297 3.48 -22.14 2.12
C HIS A 297 4.70 -22.27 1.22
N ILE A 298 5.58 -23.15 1.66
CA ILE A 298 6.85 -23.44 1.06
C ILE A 298 6.74 -24.86 0.52
N ASP A 299 6.58 -25.01 -0.79
CA ASP A 299 7.00 -26.26 -1.42
C ASP A 299 8.53 -26.30 -1.29
N GLN A 300 9.03 -27.07 -0.32
CA GLN A 300 10.46 -27.18 0.00
C GLN A 300 11.29 -27.61 -1.22
N ASN A 301 10.65 -28.25 -2.21
CA ASN A 301 11.30 -28.72 -3.43
C ASN A 301 11.27 -27.70 -4.57
N LYS A 302 10.49 -26.62 -4.45
CA LYS A 302 10.41 -25.58 -5.49
C LYS A 302 11.12 -24.32 -5.03
N HIS A 303 12.31 -24.19 -5.57
CA HIS A 303 13.18 -23.03 -5.51
C HIS A 303 12.60 -21.78 -6.23
N LEU A 304 11.30 -21.50 -6.11
CA LEU A 304 10.66 -20.36 -6.75
C LEU A 304 10.63 -19.14 -5.84
N ALA A 305 10.69 -17.98 -6.48
CA ALA A 305 10.53 -16.69 -5.83
C ALA A 305 9.15 -16.49 -5.24
N ARG A 306 9.11 -16.06 -3.97
CA ARG A 306 7.90 -16.02 -3.15
C ARG A 306 7.31 -14.63 -2.99
N THR A 307 8.14 -13.60 -3.12
CA THR A 307 7.72 -12.19 -3.12
C THR A 307 8.16 -11.60 -4.46
N ARG A 308 7.26 -11.42 -5.42
CA ARG A 308 7.67 -11.00 -6.77
C ARG A 308 6.58 -10.25 -7.50
N GLY A 309 6.99 -9.45 -8.47
CA GLY A 309 6.07 -8.81 -9.40
C GLY A 309 5.12 -7.81 -8.75
N HIS A 310 5.43 -7.33 -7.54
CA HIS A 310 4.63 -6.28 -6.91
C HIS A 310 4.89 -4.96 -7.62
N ARG A 311 3.83 -4.22 -7.90
CA ARG A 311 3.91 -2.89 -8.53
C ARG A 311 3.28 -1.88 -7.60
N ILE A 312 4.09 -0.99 -7.04
CA ILE A 312 3.68 0.02 -6.08
C ILE A 312 3.96 1.38 -6.71
N LEU A 313 2.93 1.94 -7.36
CA LEU A 313 3.08 3.04 -8.31
C LEU A 313 2.22 4.25 -7.94
N LYS A 314 2.78 5.46 -8.07
CA LYS A 314 2.01 6.72 -7.98
C LYS A 314 1.21 6.89 -6.68
N ASN A 315 1.66 6.29 -5.58
CA ASN A 315 0.98 6.42 -4.31
C ASN A 315 1.49 7.65 -3.55
N ARG A 316 0.64 8.20 -2.68
CA ARG A 316 1.01 9.22 -1.69
C ARG A 316 1.10 8.60 -0.31
N PHE A 317 2.23 8.80 0.37
CA PHE A 317 2.45 8.40 1.76
C PHE A 317 2.69 9.64 2.61
N HIS A 318 1.85 9.86 3.63
CA HIS A 318 1.92 11.02 4.50
C HIS A 318 1.93 10.63 5.99
N SER A 319 2.88 11.12 6.78
CA SER A 319 2.92 10.86 8.23
C SER A 319 3.03 9.36 8.60
N LEU A 320 3.71 8.52 7.79
CA LEU A 320 3.92 7.09 8.11
C LEU A 320 5.01 6.97 9.17
N GLY A 321 4.61 6.75 10.43
CA GLY A 321 5.45 6.94 11.62
C GLY A 321 5.90 8.39 11.89
N GLY A 322 5.77 9.26 10.90
CA GLY A 322 6.15 10.68 10.93
C GLY A 322 7.60 10.95 11.29
N SER A 323 7.91 12.22 11.50
CA SER A 323 9.24 12.69 11.90
C SER A 323 9.62 12.38 13.36
N SER A 324 8.66 11.89 14.16
CA SER A 324 8.86 11.61 15.58
C SER A 324 9.96 10.58 15.82
N LYS A 325 10.86 10.87 16.77
CA LYS A 325 11.85 9.93 17.28
C LYS A 325 11.29 8.85 18.21
N HIS A 326 9.97 8.84 18.43
CA HIS A 326 9.32 7.86 19.27
C HIS A 326 9.81 6.45 18.92
N ILE A 327 10.46 5.79 19.89
CA ILE A 327 11.27 4.58 19.68
C ILE A 327 10.44 3.41 19.14
N THR A 328 9.17 3.38 19.49
CA THR A 328 8.23 2.37 19.03
C THR A 328 7.86 2.50 17.54
N LEU A 329 8.08 3.68 16.94
CA LEU A 329 7.89 3.98 15.52
C LEU A 329 9.13 3.68 14.67
N VAL A 330 10.19 3.09 15.24
CA VAL A 330 11.42 2.77 14.51
C VAL A 330 11.18 1.83 13.32
N GLY A 331 10.21 0.91 13.43
CA GLY A 331 9.86 -0.03 12.35
C GLY A 331 8.74 0.44 11.42
N SER A 332 8.46 1.74 11.36
CA SER A 332 7.44 2.30 10.46
C SER A 332 8.00 2.59 9.06
N ASN A 333 7.25 2.25 8.02
CA ASN A 333 7.70 2.36 6.64
C ASN A 333 6.54 2.76 5.71
N CYS A 334 6.82 3.49 4.64
CA CYS A 334 5.83 3.64 3.56
C CYS A 334 5.61 2.29 2.88
N ILE A 335 6.72 1.64 2.51
CA ILE A 335 6.76 0.35 1.83
C ILE A 335 7.77 -0.54 2.55
N LYS A 336 7.31 -1.70 2.99
CA LYS A 336 8.16 -2.76 3.53
C LYS A 336 7.98 -4.04 2.72
N ILE A 337 9.08 -4.56 2.17
CA ILE A 337 9.12 -5.86 1.48
C ILE A 337 10.10 -6.74 2.24
N GLU A 338 9.59 -7.53 3.17
CA GLU A 338 10.43 -8.32 4.06
C GLU A 338 11.14 -9.44 3.29
N ALA A 339 12.46 -9.50 3.47
CA ALA A 339 13.23 -10.66 3.09
C ALA A 339 12.82 -11.84 3.98
N GLU A 340 12.59 -13.01 3.40
CA GLU A 340 12.37 -14.20 4.22
C GLU A 340 13.59 -14.42 5.12
N PRO A 341 13.37 -14.69 6.43
CA PRO A 341 14.47 -14.93 7.36
C PRO A 341 15.22 -16.17 6.90
N TYR A 342 16.41 -15.96 6.31
CA TYR A 342 17.33 -17.04 6.01
C TYR A 342 18.56 -16.91 6.92
N THR A 343 18.68 -17.90 7.80
CA THR A 343 19.79 -18.07 8.73
C THR A 343 20.99 -18.63 7.98
N ASN A 344 21.81 -17.74 7.40
CA ASN A 344 23.27 -17.89 7.27
C ASN A 344 23.82 -16.83 6.30
N PHE A 345 24.14 -15.65 6.83
CA PHE A 345 25.17 -14.77 6.23
C PHE A 345 26.54 -15.12 6.83
N GLY A 346 26.83 -16.43 6.94
CA GLY A 346 28.10 -16.94 7.45
C GLY A 346 29.22 -16.66 6.45
N VAL A 347 30.33 -16.15 6.97
CA VAL A 347 31.43 -15.48 6.25
C VAL A 347 32.20 -16.39 5.24
N VAL A 348 31.81 -17.64 5.00
CA VAL A 348 32.52 -18.50 4.04
C VAL A 348 31.61 -19.57 3.41
N SER A 349 31.50 -19.53 2.07
CA SER A 349 30.70 -20.37 1.13
C SER A 349 29.28 -19.88 0.80
N GLU A 350 29.20 -18.95 -0.16
CA GLU A 350 28.02 -18.22 -0.62
C GLU A 350 26.92 -19.12 -1.22
N THR A 351 25.79 -19.27 -0.53
CA THR A 351 24.51 -19.66 -1.16
C THR A 351 23.49 -18.53 -1.03
N TYR A 352 23.40 -17.66 -2.04
CA TYR A 352 22.39 -16.60 -2.07
C TYR A 352 21.05 -17.17 -2.53
N THR A 353 20.06 -17.15 -1.64
CA THR A 353 18.67 -17.36 -2.05
C THR A 353 17.74 -16.38 -1.36
N VAL A 354 17.88 -15.08 -1.64
CA VAL A 354 16.89 -14.09 -1.19
C VAL A 354 15.96 -13.79 -2.35
N ARG A 355 14.66 -14.12 -2.21
CA ARG A 355 13.75 -14.19 -3.37
C ARG A 355 12.61 -13.17 -3.36
N GLY A 356 13.01 -11.92 -3.53
CA GLY A 356 12.16 -10.76 -3.79
C GLY A 356 12.35 -10.22 -5.21
N PHE A 357 11.69 -10.75 -6.25
CA PHE A 357 12.09 -10.49 -7.65
C PHE A 357 11.17 -9.54 -8.42
N TYR A 358 11.75 -8.70 -9.28
CA TYR A 358 11.00 -7.90 -10.26
C TYR A 358 9.89 -7.06 -9.64
N ASN A 359 10.14 -6.54 -8.44
CA ASN A 359 9.23 -5.56 -7.84
C ASN A 359 9.53 -4.18 -8.42
N GLU A 360 8.49 -3.38 -8.58
CA GLU A 360 8.55 -2.04 -9.14
C GLU A 360 7.97 -1.06 -8.11
N ILE A 361 8.80 -0.13 -7.65
CA ILE A 361 8.44 0.93 -6.72
C ILE A 361 8.75 2.26 -7.42
N SER A 362 7.73 2.85 -8.04
CA SER A 362 7.96 4.00 -8.93
C SER A 362 6.95 5.12 -8.81
N ASP A 363 7.44 6.34 -9.07
CA ASP A 363 6.66 7.57 -9.12
C ASP A 363 5.83 7.85 -7.86
N ASN A 364 6.24 7.31 -6.70
CA ASN A 364 5.54 7.56 -5.45
C ASN A 364 6.00 8.90 -4.84
N TYR A 365 5.09 9.51 -4.11
CA TYR A 365 5.35 10.70 -3.30
C TYR A 365 5.26 10.33 -1.82
N SER A 366 6.28 10.68 -1.04
CA SER A 366 6.24 10.53 0.41
C SER A 366 6.67 11.81 1.12
N ASP A 367 5.95 12.14 2.18
CA ASP A 367 6.18 13.33 2.99
C ASP A 367 5.86 13.07 4.46
N ASP A 368 6.74 13.54 5.33
CA ASP A 368 6.74 13.29 6.77
C ASP A 368 6.71 11.78 7.08
N CYS A 369 7.63 11.01 6.51
CA CYS A 369 7.67 9.56 6.72
C CYS A 369 8.97 9.17 7.42
N LYS A 370 8.96 8.15 8.26
CA LYS A 370 10.21 7.67 8.86
C LYS A 370 11.13 7.08 7.79
N THR A 371 10.70 5.98 7.18
CA THR A 371 11.42 5.30 6.11
C THR A 371 10.49 5.18 4.91
N PHE A 372 10.98 5.51 3.71
CA PHE A 372 10.18 5.32 2.50
C PHE A 372 10.16 3.83 2.13
N PHE A 373 11.33 3.22 1.93
CA PHE A 373 11.45 1.83 1.54
C PHE A 373 12.34 1.05 2.51
N GLU A 374 11.87 -0.11 2.97
CA GLU A 374 12.69 -1.10 3.66
C GLU A 374 12.46 -2.49 3.07
N GLY A 375 13.52 -3.14 2.59
CA GLY A 375 13.36 -4.50 2.08
C GLY A 375 14.40 -4.97 1.08
N ILE A 376 14.11 -6.13 0.50
CA ILE A 376 14.97 -6.77 -0.49
C ILE A 376 14.94 -6.07 -1.84
N ILE A 377 16.10 -5.95 -2.50
CA ILE A 377 16.24 -5.32 -3.81
C ILE A 377 16.63 -6.26 -4.95
N ASP A 378 16.48 -7.59 -4.82
CA ASP A 378 16.85 -8.54 -5.89
C ASP A 378 16.06 -8.28 -7.20
N ARG A 379 16.74 -7.81 -8.25
CA ARG A 379 16.13 -7.36 -9.51
C ARG A 379 14.92 -6.43 -9.30
N THR A 380 14.91 -5.70 -8.20
CA THR A 380 13.83 -4.78 -7.82
C THR A 380 14.24 -3.37 -8.23
N LYS A 381 13.27 -2.62 -8.75
CA LYS A 381 13.45 -1.27 -9.26
C LYS A 381 12.78 -0.27 -8.32
N ILE A 382 13.55 0.70 -7.85
CA ILE A 382 13.10 1.86 -7.07
C ILE A 382 13.44 3.11 -7.88
N ASP A 383 12.45 3.69 -8.57
CA ASP A 383 12.68 4.69 -9.62
C ASP A 383 11.72 5.88 -9.57
N GLY A 384 12.25 7.09 -9.71
CA GLY A 384 11.42 8.30 -9.89
C GLY A 384 10.62 8.72 -8.66
N ASN A 385 10.96 8.24 -7.46
CA ASN A 385 10.20 8.59 -6.25
C ASN A 385 10.64 9.96 -5.69
N LEU A 386 9.67 10.71 -5.20
CA LEU A 386 9.87 11.97 -4.48
C LEU A 386 9.70 11.73 -2.98
N ILE A 387 10.81 11.71 -2.25
CA ILE A 387 10.90 11.32 -0.83
C ILE A 387 11.31 12.54 -0.03
N LEU A 388 10.32 13.27 0.48
CA LEU A 388 10.50 14.47 1.26
C LEU A 388 10.37 14.16 2.75
N TYR A 389 11.04 14.96 3.58
CA TYR A 389 10.85 14.94 5.03
C TYR A 389 11.10 13.56 5.66
N SER A 390 12.03 12.76 5.13
CA SER A 390 12.23 11.43 5.68
C SER A 390 13.02 11.46 7.00
N GLY A 391 12.37 11.04 8.10
CA GLY A 391 12.90 11.04 9.48
C GLY A 391 13.97 9.99 9.75
N GLY A 392 14.00 8.92 8.95
CA GLY A 392 14.91 7.79 9.03
C GLY A 392 15.89 7.73 7.86
N THR A 393 16.44 6.54 7.63
CA THR A 393 17.01 6.20 6.34
C THR A 393 15.91 6.18 5.28
N ALA A 394 16.04 6.93 4.19
CA ALA A 394 14.96 7.01 3.21
C ALA A 394 14.75 5.67 2.49
N ILE A 395 15.81 5.08 1.96
CA ILE A 395 15.80 3.77 1.30
C ILE A 395 16.77 2.86 2.03
N LYS A 396 16.23 1.83 2.70
CA LYS A 396 16.97 0.80 3.43
C LYS A 396 16.82 -0.53 2.69
N ALA A 397 17.77 -0.82 1.81
CA ALA A 397 17.80 -2.02 1.00
C ALA A 397 18.64 -3.13 1.66
N THR A 398 18.19 -4.37 1.58
CA THR A 398 18.90 -5.53 2.16
C THR A 398 18.90 -6.73 1.21
N GLY A 399 20.06 -7.28 0.88
CA GLY A 399 20.15 -8.49 0.07
C GLY A 399 19.79 -8.30 -1.41
N GLY A 400 20.12 -9.31 -2.21
CA GLY A 400 19.71 -9.43 -3.62
C GLY A 400 20.80 -9.10 -4.64
N LEU A 401 20.50 -9.38 -5.91
CA LEU A 401 21.37 -9.11 -7.05
C LEU A 401 20.70 -8.17 -8.04
N TYR A 402 21.46 -7.28 -8.68
CA TYR A 402 20.93 -6.45 -9.77
C TYR A 402 19.76 -5.52 -9.36
N GLY A 403 19.72 -5.12 -8.08
CA GLY A 403 18.79 -4.11 -7.62
C GLY A 403 19.10 -2.75 -8.23
N THR A 404 18.07 -1.96 -8.52
CA THR A 404 18.22 -0.67 -9.21
C THR A 404 17.52 0.43 -8.41
N ILE A 405 18.27 1.45 -7.99
CA ILE A 405 17.79 2.62 -7.26
C ILE A 405 18.17 3.86 -8.07
N ILE A 406 17.22 4.44 -8.79
CA ILE A 406 17.52 5.47 -9.80
C ILE A 406 16.53 6.64 -9.79
N ASN A 407 16.99 7.81 -10.23
CA ASN A 407 16.14 9.00 -10.45
C ASN A 407 15.29 9.43 -9.24
N ASN A 408 15.67 9.06 -8.01
CA ASN A 408 14.91 9.44 -6.82
C ASN A 408 15.37 10.81 -6.32
N ILE A 409 14.42 11.62 -5.85
CA ILE A 409 14.69 12.86 -5.12
C ILE A 409 14.45 12.58 -3.65
N ILE A 410 15.51 12.62 -2.85
CA ILE A 410 15.48 12.36 -1.42
C ILE A 410 15.89 13.65 -0.71
N ASP A 411 14.98 14.25 0.04
CA ASP A 411 15.26 15.44 0.85
C ASP A 411 14.93 15.19 2.33
N GLY A 412 15.93 15.38 3.19
CA GLY A 412 15.79 15.36 4.65
C GLY A 412 15.56 16.74 5.28
N SER A 413 15.40 17.81 4.49
CA SER A 413 14.92 19.10 5.00
C SER A 413 13.57 18.88 5.68
N HIS A 414 13.21 19.66 6.70
CA HIS A 414 11.92 19.55 7.41
C HIS A 414 11.05 20.82 7.27
N THR A 415 11.46 21.73 6.37
CA THR A 415 10.65 22.88 5.98
C THR A 415 10.57 22.96 4.46
N PHE A 416 9.50 23.57 3.95
CA PHE A 416 9.33 23.90 2.52
C PHE A 416 10.40 24.86 1.99
N ASN A 417 11.31 25.34 2.83
CA ASN A 417 12.41 26.17 2.42
C ASN A 417 13.72 25.35 2.45
N PRO A 418 14.28 25.00 1.28
CA PRO A 418 15.50 24.19 1.18
C PRO A 418 16.74 24.88 1.77
N HIS A 419 16.68 26.19 2.02
CA HIS A 419 17.70 26.97 2.71
C HIS A 419 17.44 27.09 4.22
N LYS A 420 16.18 26.96 4.67
CA LYS A 420 15.84 26.83 6.09
C LYS A 420 15.86 25.36 6.44
N LEU A 421 17.05 24.91 6.77
CA LEU A 421 17.28 23.62 7.41
C LEU A 421 16.30 23.39 8.58
N TYR A 422 15.91 24.44 9.31
CA TYR A 422 14.67 24.60 10.11
C TYR A 422 14.65 26.04 10.67
N PRO A 423 13.52 26.64 11.09
CA PRO A 423 13.58 27.74 12.03
C PRO A 423 14.10 27.14 13.34
N PHE A 424 15.30 27.55 13.71
CA PHE A 424 15.66 27.74 15.11
C PHE A 424 14.57 28.66 15.70
N LYS A 425 13.39 28.15 16.04
CA LYS A 425 12.41 28.93 16.78
C LYS A 425 12.83 28.79 18.22
N ASP A 426 13.63 29.77 18.65
CA ASP A 426 13.91 30.17 20.02
C ASP A 426 13.47 29.14 21.08
N CYS A 427 14.42 28.31 21.50
CA CYS A 427 14.40 27.66 22.82
C CYS A 427 14.50 28.70 23.96
N ASN A 428 13.88 29.89 23.82
CA ASN A 428 14.04 31.03 24.73
C ASN A 428 12.95 31.04 25.81
N ASP A 429 12.51 29.89 26.30
CA ASP A 429 11.88 29.83 27.60
C ASP A 429 12.77 29.01 28.52
N ASN A 430 13.26 29.67 29.57
CA ASN A 430 14.09 29.14 30.66
C ASN A 430 13.40 28.01 31.47
N SER A 431 12.47 27.27 30.88
CA SER A 431 12.03 25.99 31.41
C SER A 431 13.04 24.94 30.95
N ASP A 432 13.86 24.46 31.88
CA ASP A 432 14.89 23.41 31.74
C ASP A 432 14.40 22.04 31.20
N ASN A 433 13.22 21.97 30.57
CA ASN A 433 12.70 20.75 29.98
C ASN A 433 12.88 20.76 28.47
N GLU A 434 14.00 20.16 28.05
CA GLU A 434 14.19 19.48 26.77
C GLU A 434 13.86 20.31 25.51
N CYS A 435 14.70 21.30 25.19
CA CYS A 435 14.75 21.72 23.78
C CYS A 435 15.24 20.53 22.96
N ASP A 436 14.33 19.97 22.17
CA ASP A 436 14.37 18.66 21.54
C ASP A 436 15.37 18.61 20.37
N THR A 437 16.65 18.84 20.70
CA THR A 437 17.82 18.56 19.86
C THR A 437 17.89 17.08 19.46
N PHE A 438 17.06 16.24 20.09
CA PHE A 438 16.79 14.89 19.72
C PHE A 438 15.77 14.74 18.57
N ASN A 439 15.08 15.75 18.04
CA ASN A 439 14.08 15.54 16.96
C ASN A 439 14.61 15.51 15.52
N PHE A 440 15.92 15.51 15.29
CA PHE A 440 16.44 15.47 13.92
C PHE A 440 16.29 14.08 13.27
N PRO A 441 15.88 14.03 11.98
CA PRO A 441 15.92 12.81 11.20
C PRO A 441 17.26 12.10 11.34
N SER A 442 17.25 10.83 11.73
CA SER A 442 18.45 10.00 11.85
C SER A 442 18.46 8.95 10.76
N GLY A 443 19.46 8.99 9.88
CA GLY A 443 19.57 7.99 8.83
C GLY A 443 20.30 8.48 7.58
N HIS A 444 20.48 7.54 6.66
CA HIS A 444 21.13 7.72 5.38
C HIS A 444 20.14 8.20 4.31
N GLY A 445 20.63 8.69 3.18
CA GLY A 445 19.79 8.79 1.98
C GLY A 445 19.43 7.39 1.51
N ILE A 446 20.46 6.64 1.12
CA ILE A 446 20.35 5.25 0.70
C ILE A 446 21.30 4.43 1.56
N HIS A 447 20.81 3.32 2.13
CA HIS A 447 21.61 2.31 2.81
C HIS A 447 21.35 0.97 2.14
N ILE A 448 22.40 0.31 1.68
CA ILE A 448 22.34 -1.02 1.09
C ILE A 448 23.19 -1.96 1.92
N GLN A 449 22.58 -3.05 2.39
CA GLN A 449 23.26 -4.09 3.16
C GLN A 449 23.24 -5.41 2.38
N TYR A 450 24.37 -6.11 2.27
CA TYR A 450 24.44 -7.45 1.67
C TYR A 450 23.88 -7.59 0.23
N ALA A 451 23.87 -6.53 -0.59
CA ALA A 451 23.39 -6.60 -1.98
C ALA A 451 24.54 -6.44 -2.96
N HIS A 452 24.46 -7.12 -4.11
CA HIS A 452 25.57 -7.16 -5.07
C HIS A 452 25.11 -6.82 -6.48
N ASN A 453 26.04 -6.34 -7.32
CA ASN A 453 25.74 -5.92 -8.68
C ASN A 453 24.61 -4.87 -8.75
N SER A 454 24.47 -4.03 -7.72
CA SER A 454 23.39 -3.04 -7.64
C SER A 454 23.72 -1.81 -8.46
N THR A 455 22.71 -1.13 -9.00
CA THR A 455 22.85 0.14 -9.71
C THR A 455 22.21 1.26 -8.89
N ILE A 456 23.02 2.25 -8.51
CA ILE A 456 22.57 3.48 -7.83
C ILE A 456 22.93 4.67 -8.74
N HIS A 457 21.94 5.19 -9.46
CA HIS A 457 22.20 6.13 -10.55
C HIS A 457 21.25 7.34 -10.58
N ASN A 458 21.81 8.54 -10.82
CA ASN A 458 21.03 9.77 -11.01
C ASN A 458 20.07 10.11 -9.86
N ASN A 459 20.43 9.79 -8.61
CA ASN A 459 19.65 10.20 -7.44
C ASN A 459 20.09 11.59 -6.95
N GLN A 460 19.13 12.37 -6.45
CA GLN A 460 19.39 13.63 -5.75
C GLN A 460 19.15 13.43 -4.25
N ILE A 461 20.19 13.55 -3.44
CA ILE A 461 20.13 13.31 -1.99
C ILE A 461 20.54 14.59 -1.26
N LEU A 462 19.60 15.17 -0.52
CA LEU A 462 19.75 16.46 0.12
C LEU A 462 19.51 16.33 1.62
N ASN A 463 20.31 17.06 2.40
CA ASN A 463 20.04 17.38 3.81
C ASN A 463 19.88 16.15 4.73
N LYS A 464 20.66 15.08 4.51
CA LYS A 464 20.68 13.89 5.36
C LYS A 464 21.60 14.02 6.57
N ARG A 465 21.23 13.38 7.68
CA ARG A 465 22.02 13.46 8.92
C ARG A 465 23.28 12.61 8.86
N PHE A 466 23.20 11.40 8.31
CA PHE A 466 24.35 10.51 8.19
C PHE A 466 24.93 10.60 6.78
N HIS A 467 25.26 9.45 6.19
CA HIS A 467 25.73 9.33 4.80
C HIS A 467 24.66 9.71 3.78
N GLY A 468 25.09 10.22 2.63
CA GLY A 468 24.22 10.28 1.45
C GLY A 468 23.89 8.87 0.98
N ILE A 469 24.93 8.10 0.66
CA ILE A 469 24.86 6.69 0.26
C ILE A 469 25.78 5.88 1.17
N TYR A 470 25.27 4.79 1.75
CA TYR A 470 26.01 3.83 2.56
C TYR A 470 25.87 2.41 2.01
N LEU A 471 26.98 1.80 1.63
CA LEU A 471 27.06 0.39 1.25
C LEU A 471 27.76 -0.39 2.36
N GLU A 472 27.03 -1.34 2.93
CA GLU A 472 27.50 -2.23 3.98
C GLU A 472 27.57 -3.63 3.39
N ARG A 473 28.75 -4.26 3.46
CA ARG A 473 28.99 -5.64 2.98
C ARG A 473 28.44 -5.92 1.58
N SER A 474 28.62 -4.98 0.66
CA SER A 474 28.06 -4.98 -0.71
C SER A 474 29.18 -4.85 -1.74
N LYS A 475 29.10 -5.59 -2.86
CA LYS A 475 30.16 -5.66 -3.88
C LYS A 475 29.65 -5.48 -5.30
N ASN A 476 30.57 -5.15 -6.20
CA ASN A 476 30.37 -5.05 -7.65
C ASN A 476 29.24 -4.09 -8.04
N SER A 477 28.94 -3.09 -7.21
CA SER A 477 27.85 -2.17 -7.44
C SER A 477 28.31 -0.93 -8.20
N SER A 478 27.41 -0.32 -8.96
CA SER A 478 27.66 0.91 -9.72
C SER A 478 26.97 2.08 -9.04
N ILE A 479 27.75 3.06 -8.57
CA ILE A 479 27.29 4.28 -7.90
C ILE A 479 27.68 5.48 -8.76
N GLN A 480 26.73 5.94 -9.59
CA GLN A 480 27.06 6.87 -10.66
C GLN A 480 26.12 8.07 -10.79
N SER A 481 26.67 9.22 -11.14
CA SER A 481 25.88 10.42 -11.49
C SER A 481 24.90 10.89 -10.41
N ASN A 482 25.17 10.58 -9.14
CA ASN A 482 24.33 11.04 -8.03
C ASN A 482 24.75 12.45 -7.60
N THR A 483 23.78 13.25 -7.15
CA THR A 483 24.01 14.56 -6.54
C THR A 483 23.73 14.48 -5.04
N ILE A 484 24.75 14.65 -4.22
CA ILE A 484 24.66 14.54 -2.76
C ILE A 484 25.04 15.89 -2.14
N ARG A 485 24.11 16.52 -1.41
CA ARG A 485 24.34 17.82 -0.76
C ARG A 485 23.98 17.84 0.71
N ASN A 486 24.79 18.56 1.50
CA ASN A 486 24.53 18.87 2.91
C ASN A 486 24.24 17.63 3.78
N PHE A 487 25.05 16.58 3.61
CA PHE A 487 25.06 15.42 4.50
C PHE A 487 25.85 15.72 5.79
N ASN A 488 25.87 14.80 6.76
CA ASN A 488 26.48 15.01 8.09
C ASN A 488 25.91 16.19 8.90
N ARG A 489 24.58 16.36 8.88
CA ARG A 489 23.93 17.50 9.54
C ARG A 489 24.07 17.50 11.08
N HIS A 490 24.54 16.41 11.70
CA HIS A 490 24.74 16.32 13.16
C HIS A 490 25.70 17.40 13.70
N SER A 491 26.68 17.82 12.88
CA SER A 491 27.67 18.84 13.25
C SER A 491 27.11 20.27 13.41
N TYR A 492 25.87 20.54 12.98
CA TYR A 492 25.24 21.86 13.11
C TYR A 492 24.64 22.16 14.49
N ILE A 493 24.30 21.13 15.30
CA ILE A 493 23.71 21.29 16.64
C ILE A 493 24.81 21.59 17.69
N LYS A 494 25.85 22.32 17.29
CA LYS A 494 27.10 22.54 18.02
C LYS A 494 27.20 23.93 18.66
N ILE A 495 26.20 24.80 18.48
CA ILE A 495 26.28 26.22 18.87
C ILE A 495 25.70 26.50 20.28
N SER A 496 25.47 25.49 21.13
CA SER A 496 25.10 25.69 22.56
C SER A 496 26.24 25.43 23.56
N GLY A 497 27.50 25.43 23.11
CA GLY A 497 28.64 25.61 24.03
C GLY A 497 29.23 24.35 24.69
N LYS A 498 28.97 23.14 24.16
CA LYS A 498 29.70 21.92 24.58
C LYS A 498 30.60 21.40 23.45
N ASN A 499 31.88 21.22 23.76
CA ASN A 499 32.91 20.71 22.84
C ASN A 499 32.57 19.29 22.36
N PRO A 500 32.44 19.04 21.04
CA PRO A 500 32.14 17.71 20.49
C PRO A 500 33.38 16.90 20.12
N GLU A 501 34.55 17.24 20.66
CA GLU A 501 35.80 16.59 20.23
C GLU A 501 35.98 15.15 20.75
N ASN A 502 35.15 14.66 21.68
CA ASN A 502 35.46 13.39 22.35
C ASN A 502 34.45 12.23 22.21
N ASN A 503 33.20 12.43 21.74
CA ASN A 503 32.17 11.39 21.95
C ASN A 503 31.40 10.91 20.69
N ASP A 504 31.64 11.43 19.49
CA ASP A 504 31.16 10.78 18.25
C ASP A 504 32.26 10.82 17.18
N PRO A 505 33.22 9.87 17.20
CA PRO A 505 34.33 9.81 16.23
C PRO A 505 33.84 9.50 14.79
N ILE A 506 32.54 9.25 14.60
CA ILE A 506 31.97 8.82 13.33
C ILE A 506 31.58 10.05 12.50
N LEU A 507 32.57 10.70 11.92
CA LEU A 507 32.30 11.70 10.88
C LEU A 507 31.81 10.97 9.61
N TYR A 508 30.64 11.36 9.12
CA TYR A 508 30.01 10.74 7.94
C TYR A 508 30.64 11.18 6.62
N SER A 509 30.30 10.45 5.56
CA SER A 509 30.75 10.62 4.16
C SER A 509 29.58 10.85 3.20
N GLY A 510 29.83 11.48 2.06
CA GLY A 510 28.82 11.61 1.01
C GLY A 510 28.44 10.23 0.47
N ILE A 511 29.46 9.47 0.07
CA ILE A 511 29.39 8.04 -0.24
C ILE A 511 30.31 7.30 0.74
N HIS A 512 29.79 6.27 1.39
CA HIS A 512 30.55 5.40 2.28
C HIS A 512 30.38 3.95 1.84
N ILE A 513 31.49 3.26 1.61
CA ILE A 513 31.56 1.82 1.36
C ILE A 513 32.33 1.23 2.53
N GLU A 514 31.67 0.38 3.31
CA GLU A 514 32.22 -0.22 4.53
C GLU A 514 33.40 -1.13 4.23
N ASN A 515 34.43 -1.08 5.09
CA ASN A 515 35.52 -2.05 5.09
C ASN A 515 35.02 -3.39 5.64
N ILE A 516 35.28 -4.49 4.91
CA ILE A 516 35.00 -5.85 5.38
C ILE A 516 36.31 -6.53 5.84
N GLU A 517 36.64 -6.34 7.12
CA GLU A 517 37.84 -6.92 7.75
C GLU A 517 37.94 -8.45 7.49
N ASN A 518 39.16 -8.93 7.20
CA ASN A 518 39.52 -10.36 7.06
C ASN A 518 38.97 -11.10 5.83
N THR A 519 38.66 -10.39 4.75
CA THR A 519 38.12 -11.02 3.55
C THR A 519 39.03 -10.73 2.35
N SER A 520 39.61 -11.75 1.72
CA SER A 520 40.42 -11.66 0.49
C SER A 520 39.57 -11.34 -0.76
N TYR A 521 38.54 -10.52 -0.59
CA TYR A 521 37.48 -10.31 -1.57
C TYR A 521 37.84 -9.13 -2.44
N ASN A 522 37.80 -9.35 -3.75
CA ASN A 522 37.89 -8.30 -4.75
C ASN A 522 36.57 -7.52 -4.77
N ILE A 523 36.46 -6.50 -3.92
CA ILE A 523 35.36 -5.55 -3.94
C ILE A 523 35.63 -4.58 -5.10
N GLN A 524 34.70 -4.49 -6.06
CA GLN A 524 34.84 -3.62 -7.24
C GLN A 524 33.61 -2.74 -7.43
N ASN A 525 33.36 -1.84 -6.48
CA ASN A 525 32.31 -0.84 -6.61
C ASN A 525 32.78 0.32 -7.49
N ILE A 526 32.07 0.56 -8.59
CA ILE A 526 32.37 1.67 -9.49
C ILE A 526 31.72 2.94 -8.95
N VAL A 527 32.52 3.92 -8.54
CA VAL A 527 32.05 5.23 -8.04
C VAL A 527 32.45 6.32 -9.01
N ALA A 528 31.52 6.78 -9.86
CA ALA A 528 31.87 7.73 -10.91
C ALA A 528 30.85 8.84 -11.20
N ASN A 529 31.35 10.00 -11.64
CA ASN A 529 30.53 11.14 -12.07
C ASN A 529 29.58 11.70 -10.99
N ASN A 530 29.83 11.41 -9.70
CA ASN A 530 28.98 11.93 -8.62
C ASN A 530 29.36 13.39 -8.30
N THR A 531 28.36 14.20 -7.93
CA THR A 531 28.54 15.56 -7.42
C THR A 531 28.29 15.57 -5.92
N ILE A 532 29.31 15.89 -5.12
CA ILE A 532 29.24 15.88 -3.66
C ILE A 532 29.64 17.25 -3.13
N SER A 533 28.78 17.87 -2.33
CA SER A 533 29.04 19.21 -1.79
C SER A 533 28.40 19.46 -0.44
N ILE A 534 29.10 20.19 0.43
CA ILE A 534 28.53 20.75 1.66
C ILE A 534 28.58 22.26 1.53
N THR A 535 27.42 22.87 1.26
CA THR A 535 27.33 24.32 1.04
C THR A 535 26.95 25.07 2.32
N HIS A 536 26.48 24.36 3.35
CA HIS A 536 26.02 24.99 4.58
C HIS A 536 27.17 25.48 5.47
N THR A 537 27.07 26.70 6.00
CA THR A 537 28.18 27.37 6.69
C THR A 537 28.53 26.80 8.07
N GLY A 538 27.73 25.89 8.61
CA GLY A 538 27.96 25.23 9.89
C GLY A 538 28.01 23.70 9.85
N ILE A 539 28.14 23.08 8.67
CA ILE A 539 28.23 21.63 8.54
C ILE A 539 29.65 21.27 8.07
N GLN A 540 30.22 20.22 8.66
CA GLN A 540 31.47 19.58 8.24
C GLN A 540 31.24 18.09 8.03
N ALA A 541 32.01 17.45 7.17
CA ALA A 541 32.02 15.99 7.07
C ALA A 541 33.42 15.42 6.91
N ARG A 542 33.58 14.12 7.15
CA ARG A 542 34.89 13.47 7.06
C ARG A 542 35.36 13.44 5.62
N TYR A 543 34.53 12.82 4.78
CA TYR A 543 34.91 12.45 3.43
C TYR A 543 33.84 12.83 2.43
N GLY A 544 34.25 13.22 1.23
CA GLY A 544 33.34 13.19 0.09
C GLY A 544 32.99 11.74 -0.23
N ILE A 545 34.03 10.91 -0.42
CA ILE A 545 33.93 9.46 -0.65
C ILE A 545 34.84 8.74 0.33
N TYR A 546 34.31 7.72 0.98
CA TYR A 546 35.08 6.72 1.73
C TYR A 546 34.87 5.36 1.09
N ALA A 547 35.96 4.71 0.72
CA ALA A 547 35.97 3.34 0.23
C ALA A 547 36.88 2.49 1.13
N GLY A 548 36.27 1.56 1.87
CA GLY A 548 36.99 0.55 2.65
C GLY A 548 37.43 -0.64 1.79
N ASP A 549 38.42 -1.39 2.30
CA ASP A 549 39.20 -2.49 1.70
C ASP A 549 38.70 -3.08 0.36
N GLY A 550 39.64 -3.18 -0.59
CA GLY A 550 39.49 -3.94 -1.83
C GLY A 550 39.08 -3.11 -3.06
N ASP A 551 38.45 -1.94 -2.87
CA ASP A 551 38.14 -1.02 -3.95
C ASP A 551 39.41 -0.25 -4.40
N ASN A 552 39.94 -0.58 -5.58
CA ASN A 552 41.09 0.11 -6.17
C ASN A 552 40.71 1.53 -6.66
N ASP A 553 41.62 2.51 -6.52
CA ASP A 553 41.52 3.88 -7.07
C ASP A 553 40.95 3.93 -8.50
N ASN A 554 41.28 2.93 -9.34
CA ASN A 554 40.80 2.81 -10.71
C ASN A 554 39.26 2.76 -10.85
N PHE A 555 38.55 2.41 -9.78
CA PHE A 555 37.09 2.35 -9.74
C PHE A 555 36.43 3.65 -9.25
N ILE A 556 37.21 4.61 -8.72
CA ILE A 556 36.72 5.90 -8.22
C ILE A 556 37.21 7.01 -9.16
N LYS A 557 36.35 7.47 -10.08
CA LYS A 557 36.77 8.43 -11.14
C LYS A 557 35.75 9.52 -11.44
N ASN A 558 36.25 10.67 -11.89
CA ASN A 558 35.43 11.78 -12.38
C ASN A 558 34.38 12.30 -11.38
N ASN A 559 34.60 12.17 -10.08
CA ASN A 559 33.69 12.70 -9.06
C ASN A 559 33.99 14.19 -8.79
N PHE A 560 32.96 15.03 -8.83
CA PHE A 560 33.07 16.44 -8.50
C PHE A 560 32.78 16.67 -7.02
N ILE A 561 33.85 16.83 -6.23
CA ILE A 561 33.77 17.02 -4.77
C ILE A 561 34.19 18.44 -4.43
N LEU A 562 33.25 19.26 -3.96
CA LEU A 562 33.55 20.61 -3.47
C LEU A 562 34.17 20.50 -2.06
N PRO A 563 35.48 20.76 -1.88
CA PRO A 563 36.22 20.43 -0.66
C PRO A 563 35.93 21.36 0.50
N VAL A 564 35.17 22.43 0.29
CA VAL A 564 34.87 23.39 1.33
C VAL A 564 34.14 22.64 2.44
N ARG A 565 34.82 22.40 3.56
CA ARG A 565 34.32 21.71 4.78
C ARG A 565 34.31 20.18 4.76
N LEU A 566 35.17 19.57 3.96
CA LEU A 566 35.55 18.16 4.11
C LEU A 566 36.92 18.06 4.77
N ILE A 567 37.13 17.04 5.62
CA ILE A 567 38.47 16.74 6.13
C ILE A 567 39.34 16.24 4.98
N ASP A 568 38.85 15.24 4.23
CA ASP A 568 39.47 14.79 2.98
C ASP A 568 38.42 14.64 1.87
N LYS A 569 38.84 14.79 0.61
CA LYS A 569 37.93 14.57 -0.53
C LYS A 569 37.58 13.09 -0.68
N ILE A 570 38.61 12.25 -0.70
CA ILE A 570 38.52 10.81 -0.94
C ILE A 570 39.46 10.13 0.06
N LYS A 571 38.98 9.09 0.73
CA LYS A 571 39.80 8.16 1.50
C LYS A 571 39.58 6.75 0.98
N ILE A 572 40.68 6.04 0.76
CA ILE A 572 40.73 4.65 0.33
C ILE A 572 41.58 3.92 1.38
N GLU A 573 41.00 2.91 2.02
CA GLU A 573 41.70 1.98 2.91
C GLU A 573 41.92 0.68 2.12
N ASN A 574 43.15 0.14 2.19
CA ASN A 574 43.58 -1.06 1.47
C ASN A 574 43.90 -2.18 2.45
#